data_AF-A0A372MAI9-F1
#
_entry.id   AF-A0A372MAI9-F1
#
_cell.length_a   1.000
_cell.length_b   1.000
_cell.length_c   1.000
_cell.angle_alpha   90.00
_cell.angle_beta   90.00
_cell.angle_gamma   90.00
#
_symmetry.space_group_name_H-M   'P 1'
#
loop_
_entity.id
_entity.type
_entity.pdbx_description
1 polymer ?
#
loop_
_entity_poly.entity_id
_entity_poly.type
_entity_poly.pdbx_seq_one_letter_code
_entity_poly.pdbx_strand_id
1 'polypeptide(L)'
;MSDKPGTPSVYEWMGGADALERLTDVFYGRVLKDPVLAPVFAGMDARHPHHVALGLGEVFGGPDTYSARHGGHAHMASRHLGRHITEEQRRRWVDLLLDAADMPKWEWGQTPPWQPDAG
;
A
#
# COMPACT_ATOMS: atom_id res chain seq x y z
N MET A 1 -10.44 10.04 -35.37
CA MET A 1 -9.22 10.29 -34.57
C MET A 1 -9.19 9.21 -33.51
N SER A 2 -8.27 8.25 -33.61
CA SER A 2 -8.14 7.23 -32.56
C SER A 2 -7.61 7.91 -31.30
N ASP A 3 -8.40 7.90 -30.23
CA ASP A 3 -7.89 8.17 -28.88
C ASP A 3 -6.85 7.09 -28.57
N LYS A 4 -5.58 7.50 -28.46
CA LYS A 4 -4.60 6.66 -27.78
C LYS A 4 -5.09 6.52 -26.33
N PRO A 5 -5.13 5.31 -25.76
CA PRO A 5 -5.34 5.20 -24.32
C PRO A 5 -4.27 6.04 -23.63
N GLY A 6 -4.70 6.90 -22.70
CA GLY A 6 -3.79 7.73 -21.91
C GLY A 6 -2.80 6.85 -21.14
N THR A 7 -1.63 7.41 -20.80
CA THR A 7 -0.67 6.72 -19.93
C THR A 7 -1.36 6.28 -18.64
N PRO A 8 -1.32 4.98 -18.28
CA PRO A 8 -1.94 4.51 -17.05
C PRO A 8 -1.30 5.16 -15.82
N SER A 9 -2.10 5.36 -14.77
CA SER A 9 -1.66 5.78 -13.43
C SER A 9 -0.75 4.76 -12.77
N VAL A 10 0.02 5.17 -11.76
CA VAL A 10 0.87 4.25 -10.99
C VAL A 10 0.03 3.15 -10.36
N TYR A 11 -1.16 3.48 -9.84
CA TYR A 11 -2.13 2.54 -9.32
C TYR A 11 -2.50 1.43 -10.34
N GLU A 12 -2.76 1.80 -11.59
CA GLU A 12 -3.05 0.83 -12.66
C GLU A 12 -1.83 -0.03 -13.01
N TRP A 13 -0.64 0.57 -13.13
CA TRP A 13 0.61 -0.16 -13.36
C TRP A 13 0.96 -1.15 -12.25
N MET A 14 0.55 -0.86 -11.01
CA MET A 14 0.75 -1.75 -9.85
C MET A 14 -0.24 -2.93 -9.80
N GLY A 15 -1.30 -2.92 -10.62
CA GLY A 15 -2.36 -3.94 -10.58
C GLY A 15 -3.57 -3.57 -9.72
N GLY A 16 -3.73 -2.29 -9.38
CA GLY A 16 -4.92 -1.74 -8.72
C GLY A 16 -5.13 -2.18 -7.27
N ALA A 17 -6.39 -2.11 -6.82
CA ALA A 17 -6.80 -2.36 -5.43
C ALA A 17 -6.35 -3.74 -4.96
N ASP A 18 -6.58 -4.79 -5.76
CA ASP A 18 -6.24 -6.16 -5.39
C ASP A 18 -4.74 -6.34 -5.10
N ALA A 19 -3.88 -5.63 -5.83
CA ALA A 19 -2.44 -5.67 -5.57
C ALA A 19 -2.07 -4.96 -4.26
N LEU A 20 -2.72 -3.83 -3.97
CA LEU A 20 -2.48 -3.07 -2.73
C LEU A 20 -3.06 -3.75 -1.49
N GLU A 21 -4.20 -4.43 -1.59
CA GLU A 21 -4.75 -5.27 -0.52
C GLU A 21 -3.74 -6.37 -0.16
N ARG A 22 -3.28 -7.14 -1.16
CA ARG A 22 -2.27 -8.19 -0.94
C ARG A 22 -0.97 -7.65 -0.37
N LEU A 23 -0.48 -6.52 -0.89
CA LEU A 23 0.73 -5.87 -0.40
C LEU A 23 0.58 -5.52 1.08
N THR A 24 -0.50 -4.86 1.45
CA THR A 24 -0.73 -4.40 2.83
C THR A 24 -1.00 -5.56 3.79
N ASP A 25 -1.69 -6.62 3.36
CA ASP A 25 -1.86 -7.84 4.15
C ASP A 25 -0.53 -8.48 4.51
N VAL A 26 0.35 -8.68 3.52
CA VAL A 26 1.69 -9.25 3.77
C VAL A 26 2.51 -8.32 4.64
N PHE A 27 2.51 -7.03 4.29
CA PHE A 27 3.25 -6.00 5.00
C PHE A 27 2.88 -5.97 6.49
N TYR A 28 1.59 -5.88 6.83
CA TYR A 28 1.16 -5.86 8.22
C TYR A 28 1.35 -7.19 8.92
N GLY A 29 1.28 -8.32 8.20
CA GLY A 29 1.70 -9.63 8.72
C GLY A 29 3.16 -9.67 9.16
N ARG A 30 4.05 -8.87 8.55
CA ARG A 30 5.45 -8.70 8.97
C ARG A 30 5.58 -7.67 10.08
N VAL A 31 4.89 -6.53 9.99
CA VAL A 31 4.88 -5.46 11.01
C VAL A 31 4.52 -6.02 12.39
N LEU A 32 3.49 -6.88 12.47
CA LEU A 32 3.03 -7.46 13.74
C LEU A 32 4.04 -8.43 14.37
N LYS A 33 5.07 -8.87 13.63
CA LYS A 33 6.14 -9.76 14.11
C LYS A 33 7.46 -9.02 14.32
N ASP A 34 7.54 -7.76 13.91
CA ASP A 34 8.76 -6.98 13.98
C ASP A 34 8.97 -6.38 15.38
N PRO A 35 10.15 -6.55 16.01
CA PRO A 35 10.36 -6.10 17.38
C PRO A 35 10.30 -4.56 17.55
N VAL A 36 10.58 -3.78 16.50
CA VAL A 36 10.54 -2.31 16.53
C VAL A 36 9.10 -1.81 16.35
N LEU A 37 8.33 -2.44 15.46
CA LEU A 37 7.00 -1.97 15.10
C LEU A 37 5.86 -2.67 15.84
N ALA A 38 5.99 -3.93 16.25
CA ALA A 38 4.91 -4.64 16.93
C ALA A 38 4.35 -3.89 18.16
N PRO A 39 5.17 -3.23 19.02
CA PRO A 39 4.65 -2.40 20.10
C PRO A 39 3.85 -1.17 19.61
N VAL A 40 4.23 -0.57 18.48
CA VAL A 40 3.53 0.59 17.88
C VAL A 40 2.14 0.20 17.41
N PHE A 41 1.99 -1.02 16.87
CA PHE A 41 0.75 -1.55 16.34
C PHE A 41 0.01 -2.47 17.34
N ALA A 42 0.40 -2.46 18.62
CA ALA A 42 -0.32 -3.19 19.65
C ALA A 42 -1.77 -2.68 19.75
N GLY A 43 -2.74 -3.59 19.55
CA GLY A 43 -4.17 -3.23 19.54
C GLY A 43 -4.66 -2.58 18.25
N MET A 44 -3.90 -2.68 17.14
CA MET A 44 -4.34 -2.26 15.81
C MET A 44 -5.66 -2.94 15.40
N ASP A 45 -6.61 -2.16 14.85
CA ASP A 45 -7.86 -2.69 14.26
C ASP A 45 -7.54 -3.61 13.08
N ALA A 46 -8.23 -4.74 12.96
CA ALA A 46 -8.01 -5.72 11.90
C ALA A 46 -8.21 -5.16 10.48
N ARG A 47 -8.97 -4.06 10.32
CA ARG A 47 -9.18 -3.37 9.03
C ARG A 47 -8.09 -2.33 8.72
N HIS A 48 -7.11 -2.15 9.58
CA HIS A 48 -6.03 -1.19 9.34
C HIS A 48 -5.27 -1.43 8.02
N PRO A 49 -4.91 -2.68 7.64
CA PRO A 49 -4.28 -2.97 6.34
C PRO A 49 -5.12 -2.44 5.17
N HIS A 50 -6.42 -2.76 5.16
CA HIS A 50 -7.38 -2.28 4.15
C HIS A 50 -7.42 -0.75 4.07
N HIS A 51 -7.48 -0.04 5.20
CA HIS A 51 -7.47 1.43 5.18
C HIS A 51 -6.18 2.00 4.60
N VAL A 52 -5.04 1.34 4.81
CA VAL A 52 -3.77 1.74 4.21
C VAL A 52 -3.72 1.41 2.72
N ALA A 53 -4.31 0.30 2.28
CA ALA A 53 -4.44 -0.03 0.86
C ALA A 53 -5.24 1.05 0.10
N LEU A 54 -6.38 1.49 0.67
CA LEU A 54 -7.17 2.58 0.11
C LEU A 54 -6.37 3.89 0.05
N GLY A 55 -5.65 4.24 1.13
CA GLY A 55 -4.86 5.47 1.18
C GLY A 55 -3.70 5.48 0.18
N LEU A 56 -2.97 4.37 0.07
CA LEU A 56 -1.91 4.21 -0.93
C LEU A 56 -2.47 4.24 -2.35
N GLY A 57 -3.63 3.61 -2.57
CA GLY A 57 -4.29 3.59 -3.87
C GLY A 57 -4.61 4.99 -4.36
N GLU A 58 -5.17 5.83 -3.49
CA GLU A 58 -5.44 7.23 -3.80
C GLU A 58 -4.16 8.02 -4.08
N VAL A 59 -3.09 7.82 -3.29
CA VAL A 59 -1.77 8.46 -3.51
C VAL A 59 -1.18 8.09 -4.88
N PHE A 60 -1.38 6.85 -5.33
CA PHE A 60 -0.87 6.37 -6.63
C PHE A 60 -1.78 6.71 -7.82
N GLY A 61 -2.82 7.52 -7.61
CA GLY A 61 -3.73 7.98 -8.67
C GLY A 61 -4.95 7.09 -8.90
N GLY A 62 -5.26 6.20 -7.96
CA GLY A 62 -6.49 5.43 -7.92
C GLY A 62 -7.68 6.24 -7.38
N PRO A 63 -8.84 5.58 -7.15
CA PRO A 63 -10.06 6.24 -6.67
C PRO A 63 -9.87 6.93 -5.31
N ASP A 64 -10.63 8.00 -5.06
CA ASP A 64 -10.62 8.81 -3.82
C ASP A 64 -11.36 8.15 -2.64
N THR A 65 -11.41 6.81 -2.62
CA THR A 65 -12.23 6.05 -1.67
C THR A 65 -11.79 6.26 -0.22
N TYR A 66 -10.49 6.45 0.03
CA TYR A 66 -10.00 6.76 1.36
C TYR A 66 -10.48 8.13 1.81
N SER A 67 -10.32 9.16 0.98
CA SER A 67 -10.79 10.50 1.26
C SER A 67 -12.31 10.56 1.48
N ALA A 68 -13.08 9.93 0.59
CA ALA A 68 -14.54 9.93 0.68
C ALA A 68 -15.07 9.24 1.96
N ARG A 69 -14.41 8.18 2.43
CA ARG A 69 -14.88 7.40 3.59
C ARG A 69 -14.25 7.80 4.92
N HIS A 70 -13.03 8.31 4.88
CA HIS A 70 -12.22 8.53 6.08
C HIS A 70 -11.79 9.98 6.27
N GLY A 71 -12.02 10.90 5.31
CA GLY A 71 -11.64 12.31 5.45
C GLY A 71 -10.21 12.64 5.04
N GLY A 72 -9.56 11.72 4.30
CA GLY A 72 -8.35 11.99 3.53
C GLY A 72 -7.11 12.26 4.39
N HIS A 73 -6.16 13.01 3.82
CA HIS A 73 -4.87 13.29 4.45
C HIS A 73 -4.99 13.90 5.85
N ALA A 74 -5.95 14.80 6.07
CA ALA A 74 -6.18 15.42 7.38
C ALA A 74 -6.55 14.39 8.46
N HIS A 75 -7.45 13.45 8.11
CA HIS A 75 -7.78 12.37 9.01
C HIS A 75 -6.57 11.46 9.27
N MET A 76 -5.85 11.03 8.22
CA MET A 76 -4.64 10.22 8.34
C MET A 76 -3.64 10.87 9.30
N ALA A 77 -3.33 12.16 9.12
CA ALA A 77 -2.42 12.90 9.97
C ALA A 77 -2.89 12.93 11.44
N SER A 78 -4.19 13.13 11.68
CA SER A 78 -4.76 13.10 13.03
C SER A 78 -4.56 11.76 13.76
N ARG A 79 -4.53 10.63 13.03
CA ARG A 79 -4.32 9.30 13.62
C ARG A 79 -2.86 9.07 14.07
N HIS A 80 -1.92 9.84 13.51
CA HIS A 80 -0.49 9.77 13.80
C HIS A 80 -0.02 10.85 14.79
N LEU A 81 -0.77 11.95 14.92
CA LEU A 81 -0.44 13.04 15.83
C LEU A 81 -0.34 12.54 17.28
N GLY A 82 0.72 12.93 17.99
CA GLY A 82 0.92 12.56 19.40
C GLY A 82 1.34 11.10 19.63
N ARG A 83 1.60 10.31 18.58
CA ARG A 83 2.07 8.92 18.71
C ARG A 83 3.56 8.79 19.02
N HIS A 84 4.32 9.89 19.00
CA HIS A 84 5.78 9.92 19.21
C HIS A 84 6.55 8.89 18.36
N ILE A 85 6.14 8.74 17.09
CA ILE A 85 6.80 7.84 16.13
C ILE A 85 8.25 8.29 15.93
N THR A 86 9.19 7.41 16.25
CA THR A 86 10.62 7.70 16.13
C THR A 86 11.09 7.55 14.68
N GLU A 87 12.25 8.14 14.36
CA GLU A 87 12.88 7.97 13.04
C GLU A 87 13.21 6.49 12.75
N GLU A 88 13.60 5.73 13.78
CA GLU A 88 13.84 4.29 13.66
C GLU A 88 12.56 3.54 13.25
N GLN A 89 11.44 3.82 13.93
CA GLN A 89 10.15 3.23 13.59
C GLN A 89 9.71 3.62 12.17
N ARG A 90 9.86 4.90 11.80
CA ARG A 90 9.51 5.38 10.46
C ARG A 90 10.32 4.67 9.38
N ARG A 91 11.64 4.55 9.55
CA ARG A 91 12.51 3.82 8.60
C ARG A 91 12.13 2.36 8.53
N ARG A 92 11.97 1.70 9.68
CA ARG A 92 11.63 0.28 9.72
C ARG A 92 10.29 -0.03 9.05
N TRP A 93 9.31 0.86 9.19
CA TRP A 93 8.03 0.75 8.50
C TRP A 93 8.20 0.80 6.98
N VAL A 94 9.01 1.74 6.47
CA VAL A 94 9.31 1.85 5.03
C VAL A 94 10.07 0.61 4.54
N ASP A 95 11.09 0.17 5.26
CA ASP A 95 11.87 -1.02 4.90
C ASP A 95 10.99 -2.26 4.76
N LEU A 96 10.10 -2.50 5.73
CA LEU A 96 9.19 -3.64 5.67
C LEU A 96 8.14 -3.53 4.55
N LEU A 97 7.70 -2.31 4.21
CA LEU A 97 6.81 -2.10 3.07
C LEU A 97 7.53 -2.42 1.75
N LEU A 98 8.77 -1.96 1.61
CA LEU A 98 9.61 -2.26 0.45
C LEU A 98 9.90 -3.76 0.36
N ASP A 99 10.28 -4.42 1.46
CA ASP A 99 10.49 -5.86 1.51
C ASP A 99 9.20 -6.64 1.13
N ALA A 100 8.02 -6.10 1.47
CA ALA A 100 6.74 -6.70 1.10
C ALA A 100 6.40 -6.48 -0.38
N ALA A 101 6.80 -5.35 -0.95
CA ALA A 101 6.70 -5.09 -2.39
C ALA A 101 7.70 -5.92 -3.20
N ASP A 102 8.87 -6.22 -2.63
CA ASP A 102 9.92 -7.07 -3.18
C ASP A 102 9.67 -8.57 -2.98
N MET A 103 8.50 -8.97 -2.44
CA MET A 103 8.08 -10.37 -2.46
C MET A 103 8.42 -10.97 -3.82
N PRO A 104 9.10 -12.15 -3.84
CA PRO A 104 9.62 -12.69 -5.07
C PRO A 104 8.51 -12.66 -6.11
N LYS A 105 8.75 -11.87 -7.16
CA LYS A 105 8.01 -12.07 -8.39
C LYS A 105 8.10 -13.58 -8.63
N TRP A 106 6.96 -14.25 -8.73
CA TRP A 106 6.82 -15.64 -9.20
C TRP A 106 7.06 -16.76 -8.16
N GLU A 107 6.01 -17.13 -7.41
CA GLU A 107 5.62 -18.56 -7.26
C GLU A 107 4.45 -18.93 -8.18
N TRP A 108 4.26 -18.18 -9.28
CA TRP A 108 3.22 -18.48 -10.27
C TRP A 108 3.81 -18.25 -11.65
N GLY A 109 3.86 -19.30 -12.47
CA GLY A 109 4.43 -19.27 -13.83
C GLY A 109 3.58 -18.50 -14.85
N GLN A 110 3.29 -17.22 -14.61
CA GLN A 110 2.59 -16.37 -15.58
C GLN A 110 3.17 -14.97 -15.59
N THR A 111 3.57 -14.48 -16.77
CA THR A 111 3.88 -13.07 -17.05
C THR A 111 2.70 -12.17 -16.65
N PRO A 112 2.92 -10.94 -16.13
CA PRO A 112 1.82 -10.09 -15.75
C PRO A 112 1.09 -9.54 -16.99
N PRO A 113 -0.25 -9.44 -16.98
CA PRO A 113 -1.05 -9.10 -18.16
C PRO A 113 -0.93 -7.64 -18.65
N TRP A 114 -0.05 -6.84 -18.05
CA TRP A 114 0.17 -5.43 -18.43
C TRP A 114 1.49 -5.20 -19.17
N GLN A 115 2.22 -6.24 -19.57
CA GLN A 115 3.19 -6.09 -20.66
C GLN A 115 2.41 -5.93 -21.96
N PRO A 116 2.45 -4.76 -22.63
CA PRO A 116 1.99 -4.71 -24.00
C PRO A 116 2.90 -5.63 -24.81
N ASP A 117 2.30 -6.50 -25.63
CA ASP A 117 3.03 -7.32 -26.58
C ASP A 117 3.98 -6.41 -27.38
N ALA A 118 5.27 -6.74 -27.34
CA ALA A 118 6.22 -6.17 -28.29
C ALA A 118 5.96 -6.85 -29.64
N GLY A 119 4.95 -6.37 -30.36
CA GLY A 119 4.54 -6.87 -31.68
C GLY A 119 3.49 -5.98 -32.33
#